data_AF-A0A090I466-F1
#
_entry.id   AF-A0A090I466-F1
#
_cell.length_a   1.000
_cell.length_b   1.000
_cell.length_c   1.000
_cell.angle_alpha   90.00
_cell.angle_beta   90.00
_cell.angle_gamma   90.00
#
_symmetry.space_group_name_H-M   'P 1'
#
loop_
_entity.id
_entity.type
_entity.pdbx_description
1 polymer ?
#
loop_
_entity_poly.entity_id
_entity_poly.type
_entity_poly.pdbx_seq_one_letter_code
_entity_poly.pdbx_strand_id
1 'polypeptide(L)'
;MKDESRNSVHIASRTIYFRVTERGWAIVVMPDNFKVDNYYHGVHIHPDRKQLSIHDPEIIYEIIYQHIIREGKIVEDKIREELGL
;
A
#
# COMPACT_ATOMS: atom_id res chain seq x y z
N MET A 1 -14.32 14.88 13.61
CA MET A 1 -13.07 14.99 12.83
C MET A 1 -11.91 14.98 13.81
N LYS A 2 -11.58 13.82 14.36
CA LYS A 2 -10.43 13.66 15.25
C LYS A 2 -9.58 12.52 14.68
N ASP A 3 -8.31 12.84 14.46
CA ASP A 3 -7.21 11.92 14.14
C ASP A 3 -7.22 11.28 12.74
N GLU A 4 -7.14 12.11 11.71
CA GLU A 4 -6.60 11.67 10.42
C GLU A 4 -5.07 11.90 10.41
N SER A 5 -4.29 10.82 10.38
CA SER A 5 -2.84 10.91 10.18
C SER A 5 -2.51 10.68 8.70
N ARG A 6 -1.67 11.56 8.15
CA ARG A 6 -1.13 11.44 6.79
C ARG A 6 0.39 11.54 6.88
N ASN A 7 1.05 10.46 6.53
CA ASN A 7 2.50 10.41 6.38
C ASN A 7 2.82 10.11 4.92
N SER A 8 3.95 10.64 4.43
CA SER A 8 4.42 10.31 3.09
C SER A 8 5.93 10.16 3.07
N VAL A 9 6.41 9.17 2.33
CA VAL A 9 7.83 8.95 2.09
C VAL A 9 8.10 9.01 0.59
N HIS A 10 9.16 9.74 0.23
CA HIS A 10 9.67 9.81 -1.13
C HIS A 10 10.83 8.83 -1.27
N ILE A 11 10.74 7.97 -2.27
CA ILE A 11 11.68 6.88 -2.49
C ILE A 11 11.82 6.71 -4.01
N ALA A 12 13.06 6.72 -4.50
CA ALA A 12 13.37 6.79 -5.93
C ALA A 12 12.62 7.97 -6.60
N SER A 13 11.66 7.66 -7.46
CA SER A 13 10.77 8.65 -8.12
C SER A 13 9.30 8.41 -7.79
N ARG A 14 9.02 7.77 -6.65
CA ARG A 14 7.68 7.46 -6.16
C ARG A 14 7.44 8.16 -4.82
N THR A 15 6.17 8.35 -4.53
CA THR A 15 5.71 8.76 -3.20
C THR A 15 4.77 7.69 -2.66
N ILE A 16 5.10 7.15 -1.50
CA ILE A 16 4.23 6.28 -0.73
C ILE A 16 3.49 7.15 0.27
N TYR A 17 2.17 7.22 0.16
CA TYR A 17 1.29 7.87 1.13
C TYR A 17 0.71 6.83 2.07
N PHE A 18 0.81 7.08 3.37
CA PHE A 18 0.12 6.31 4.39
C PHE A 18 -0.93 7.19 5.06
N ARG A 19 -2.18 6.71 5.07
CA ARG A 19 -3.32 7.40 5.65
C ARG A 19 -4.01 6.50 6.65
N VAL A 20 -4.28 7.00 7.85
CA VAL A 20 -5.12 6.33 8.85
C VAL A 20 -6.30 7.23 9.21
N THR A 21 -7.47 6.63 9.34
CA THR A 21 -8.73 7.27 9.71
C THR A 21 -9.49 6.41 10.72
N GLU A 22 -10.56 6.95 11.31
CA GLU A 22 -11.49 6.19 12.17
C GLU A 22 -12.09 4.94 11.47
N ARG A 23 -12.12 4.91 10.13
CA ARG A 23 -12.74 3.82 9.34
C ARG A 23 -11.74 2.80 8.78
N GLY A 24 -10.45 2.98 9.02
CA GLY A 24 -9.40 2.15 8.42
C GLY A 24 -8.25 2.98 7.88
N TRP A 25 -7.41 2.34 7.08
CA TRP A 25 -6.16 2.88 6.56
C TRP A 25 -5.99 2.61 5.06
N ALA A 26 -5.09 3.36 4.43
CA ALA A 26 -4.65 3.10 3.06
C ALA A 26 -3.17 3.43 2.86
N ILE A 27 -2.53 2.62 2.02
CA ILE A 27 -1.22 2.88 1.43
C ILE A 27 -1.44 3.15 -0.06
N VAL A 28 -0.97 4.29 -0.55
CA VAL A 28 -1.10 4.70 -1.97
C VAL A 28 0.28 4.99 -2.53
N VAL A 29 0.62 4.42 -3.68
CA VAL A 29 1.88 4.67 -4.37
C VAL A 29 1.63 5.45 -5.66
N MET A 30 2.19 6.66 -5.72
CA MET A 30 2.15 7.52 -6.90
C MET A 30 3.52 7.54 -7.59
N PRO A 31 3.58 7.63 -8.94
CA PRO A 31 2.47 7.74 -9.88
C PRO A 31 1.92 6.38 -10.34
N ASP A 32 2.37 5.28 -9.75
CA ASP A 32 2.07 3.92 -10.21
C ASP A 32 0.59 3.51 -10.02
N ASN A 33 -0.25 4.37 -9.43
CA ASN A 33 -1.68 4.15 -9.16
C ASN A 33 -1.98 2.85 -8.40
N PHE A 34 -1.01 2.39 -7.60
CA PHE A 34 -1.13 1.21 -6.75
C PHE A 34 -1.67 1.61 -5.37
N LYS A 35 -2.60 0.83 -4.84
CA LYS A 35 -3.18 1.10 -3.51
C LYS A 35 -3.53 -0.20 -2.80
N VAL A 36 -3.30 -0.20 -1.49
CA VAL A 36 -3.81 -1.21 -0.55
C VAL A 36 -4.60 -0.51 0.54
N ASP A 37 -5.81 -0.98 0.85
CA ASP A 37 -6.62 -0.41 1.93
C ASP A 37 -7.54 -1.44 2.60
N ASN A 38 -8.20 -1.01 3.67
CA ASN A 38 -9.18 -1.81 4.42
C ASN A 38 -10.48 -1.06 4.77
N TYR A 39 -10.84 0.00 4.04
CA TYR A 39 -11.93 0.91 4.47
C TYR A 39 -13.33 0.29 4.47
N TYR A 40 -13.62 -0.67 3.59
CA TYR A 40 -14.97 -1.22 3.38
C TYR A 40 -15.03 -2.74 3.43
N HIS A 41 -13.91 -3.41 3.21
CA HIS A 41 -13.78 -4.86 3.15
C HIS A 41 -12.49 -5.26 3.89
N GLY A 42 -12.17 -6.55 3.93
CA GLY A 42 -10.84 -7.00 4.32
C GLY A 42 -9.74 -6.29 3.52
N VAL A 43 -8.49 -6.44 3.94
CA VAL A 43 -7.35 -5.81 3.26
C VAL A 43 -7.29 -6.28 1.82
N HIS A 44 -7.22 -5.36 0.87
CA HIS A 44 -7.22 -5.69 -0.55
C HIS A 44 -6.43 -4.67 -1.38
N ILE A 45 -5.98 -5.12 -2.55
CA ILE A 45 -5.23 -4.29 -3.49
C ILE A 45 -6.14 -3.72 -4.58
N HIS A 46 -5.79 -2.56 -5.10
CA HIS A 46 -6.46 -1.93 -6.24
C HIS A 46 -5.57 -2.03 -7.50
N PRO A 47 -6.18 -2.09 -8.70
CA PRO A 47 -7.60 -1.85 -8.98
C PRO A 47 -8.52 -3.07 -8.84
N ASP A 48 -8.01 -4.29 -8.88
CA ASP A 48 -8.82 -5.50 -9.07
C ASP A 48 -9.42 -6.09 -7.77
N ARG A 49 -9.14 -5.48 -6.63
CA ARG A 49 -9.73 -5.81 -5.32
C ARG A 49 -9.43 -7.21 -4.82
N LYS A 50 -8.31 -7.83 -5.25
CA LYS A 50 -7.84 -9.09 -4.64
C LYS A 50 -7.57 -8.87 -3.15
N GLN A 51 -8.11 -9.77 -2.31
CA GLN A 51 -7.91 -9.74 -0.87
C GLN A 51 -6.54 -10.30 -0.48
N LEU A 52 -5.88 -9.62 0.46
CA LEU A 52 -4.64 -10.07 1.06
C LEU A 52 -4.94 -10.88 2.33
N SER A 53 -4.13 -11.90 2.58
CA SER A 53 -4.08 -12.61 3.86
C SER A 53 -3.33 -11.82 4.94
N ILE A 54 -2.47 -10.89 4.52
CA ILE A 54 -1.74 -9.98 5.41
C ILE A 54 -2.68 -8.83 5.80
N HIS A 55 -2.84 -8.62 7.11
CA HIS A 55 -3.73 -7.58 7.64
C HIS A 55 -3.01 -6.38 8.24
N ASP A 56 -1.72 -6.53 8.55
CA ASP A 56 -0.91 -5.50 9.20
C ASP A 56 -0.44 -4.45 8.16
N PRO A 57 -0.84 -3.17 8.30
CA PRO A 57 -0.41 -2.11 7.41
C PRO A 57 1.10 -1.87 7.41
N GLU A 58 1.80 -2.08 8.53
CA GLU A 58 3.24 -1.83 8.62
C GLU A 58 4.02 -2.88 7.84
N ILE A 59 3.60 -4.15 7.92
CA ILE A 59 4.17 -5.24 7.12
C ILE A 59 3.96 -4.98 5.63
N ILE A 60 2.75 -4.58 5.24
CA ILE A 60 2.41 -4.26 3.84
C ILE A 60 3.21 -3.07 3.35
N TYR A 61 3.34 -2.02 4.17
CA TYR A 61 4.16 -0.86 3.86
C TYR A 61 5.62 -1.26 3.61
N GLU A 62 6.21 -2.08 4.48
CA GLU A 62 7.60 -2.52 4.34
C GLU A 62 7.79 -3.35 3.06
N ILE A 63 6.87 -4.26 2.74
CA ILE A 63 6.91 -5.01 1.48
C ILE A 63 6.93 -4.06 0.27
N ILE A 64 6.01 -3.09 0.24
CA ILE A 64 5.91 -2.09 -0.83
C ILE A 64 7.18 -1.23 -0.91
N TYR A 65 7.68 -0.78 0.25
CA TYR A 65 8.89 0.03 0.33
C TYR A 65 10.10 -0.72 -0.24
N GLN A 66 10.34 -1.94 0.23
CA GLN A 66 11.44 -2.78 -0.23
C GLN A 66 11.32 -3.16 -1.70
N HIS A 67 10.10 -3.39 -2.19
CA HIS A 67 9.83 -3.59 -3.61
C HIS A 67 10.30 -2.39 -4.44
N ILE A 68 9.91 -1.18 -4.06
CA ILE A 68 10.30 0.03 -4.79
C ILE A 68 11.81 0.27 -4.68
N ILE A 69 12.46 -0.06 -3.55
CA ILE A 69 13.94 0.01 -3.44
C ILE A 69 14.60 -0.91 -4.48
N ARG A 70 14.09 -2.14 -4.65
CA ARG A 70 14.67 -3.14 -5.57
C ARG A 70 14.37 -2.85 -7.04
N GLU A 71 13.12 -2.56 -7.36
CA GLU A 71 12.61 -2.48 -8.74
C GLU A 71 12.56 -1.04 -9.27
N GLY A 72 12.75 -0.06 -8.38
CA GLY A 72 12.60 1.36 -8.65
C GLY A 72 11.15 1.81 -8.80
N LYS A 73 10.19 0.90 -9.01
CA LYS A 73 8.75 1.13 -9.29
C LYS A 73 7.88 -0.02 -8.82
N ILE A 74 6.56 0.13 -8.86
CA ILE A 74 5.66 -1.03 -8.75
C ILE A 74 5.71 -1.89 -10.02
N VAL A 75 6.13 -3.14 -9.88
CA VAL A 75 6.05 -4.20 -10.88
C VAL A 75 4.93 -5.15 -10.45
N GLU A 76 3.79 -5.09 -11.15
CA GLU A 76 2.53 -5.69 -10.69
C GLU A 76 2.64 -7.18 -10.33
N ASP A 77 3.18 -8.03 -11.21
CA ASP A 77 3.28 -9.47 -10.94
C ASP A 77 4.14 -9.76 -9.70
N LYS A 78 5.27 -9.06 -9.57
CA LYS A 78 6.22 -9.24 -8.45
C LYS A 78 5.64 -8.76 -7.13
N ILE A 79 5.03 -7.57 -7.08
CA ILE A 79 4.47 -7.06 -5.81
C ILE A 79 3.31 -7.93 -5.34
N ARG A 80 2.56 -8.55 -6.26
CA ARG A 80 1.48 -9.46 -5.92
C ARG A 80 2.02 -10.73 -5.27
N GLU A 81 3.05 -11.34 -5.86
CA GLU A 81 3.73 -12.49 -5.27
C GLU A 81 4.28 -12.17 -3.87
N GLU A 82 4.94 -11.01 -3.73
CA GLU A 82 5.50 -10.54 -2.45
C GLU A 82 4.42 -10.27 -1.38
N LEU A 83 3.20 -9.90 -1.80
CA LEU A 83 2.02 -9.76 -0.93
C LEU A 83 1.24 -11.07 -0.75
N GLY A 84 1.71 -12.19 -1.33
CA GLY A 84 1.11 -13.52 -1.21
C GLY A 84 -0.12 -13.78 -2.10
N LEU A 85 -0.19 -13.15 -3.28
CA LEU A 85 -1.30 -13.23 -4.25
C LEU A 85 -1.03 -14.02 -5.54
#